data_AF-A0A512HQ91-F1
#
_entry.id   AF-A0A512HQ91-F1
#
_cell.length_a   1.000
_cell.length_b   1.000
_cell.length_c   1.000
_cell.angle_alpha   90.00
_cell.angle_beta   90.00
_cell.angle_gamma   90.00
#
_symmetry.space_group_name_H-M   'P 1'
#
loop_
_entity.id
_entity.type
_entity.pdbx_description
1 polymer ?
#
loop_
_entity_poly.entity_id
_entity_poly.type
_entity_poly.pdbx_seq_one_letter_code
_entity_poly.pdbx_strand_id
1 'polypeptide(L)' 'MEGPVALAWGDLMALAKRNGRGLASMDGLIAATAVAHQLTLATRNTKDFEGFGIDIIDPWVD' A
#
# COMPACT_ATOMS: atom_id res chain seq x y z
N MET A 1 9.01 3.49 -19.25
CA MET A 1 9.55 2.82 -18.05
C MET A 1 8.36 2.23 -17.30
N GLU A 2 7.91 1.06 -17.73
CA GLU A 2 6.91 0.29 -16.99
C GLU A 2 7.69 -0.54 -15.96
N GLY A 3 7.42 -0.37 -14.66
CA GLY A 3 8.24 -0.98 -13.61
C GLY A 3 8.20 -0.41 -12.19
N PRO A 4 7.88 0.89 -11.94
CA PRO A 4 7.98 1.42 -10.57
C PRO A 4 6.94 0.81 -9.62
N VAL A 5 5.74 0.52 -10.12
CA VAL A 5 4.69 -0.17 -9.34
C VAL A 5 5.09 -1.61 -9.00
N ALA A 6 5.66 -2.36 -9.95
CA ALA A 6 6.04 -3.75 -9.74
C ALA A 6 7.18 -3.88 -8.71
N LEU A 7 8.14 -2.96 -8.73
CA LEU A 7 9.22 -2.90 -7.74
C LEU A 7 8.67 -2.56 -6.34
N ALA A 8 7.87 -1.50 -6.23
CA ALA A 8 7.24 -1.13 -4.97
C ALA A 8 6.38 -2.26 -4.39
N TRP A 9 5.67 -3.01 -5.25
CA TRP A 9 4.88 -4.17 -4.84
C TRP A 9 5.75 -5.27 -4.25
N GLY A 10 6.87 -5.61 -4.90
CA GLY A 10 7.82 -6.58 -4.38
C GLY A 10 8.37 -6.19 -3.00
N ASP A 11 8.74 -4.92 -2.82
CA ASP A 11 9.26 -4.40 -1.56
C ASP A 11 8.23 -4.45 -0.43
N LEU A 12 6.98 -4.07 -0.72
CA LEU A 12 5.87 -4.12 0.23
C LEU A 12 5.50 -5.55 0.64
N MET A 13 5.45 -6.48 -0.33
CA MET A 13 5.22 -7.91 -0.04
C MET A 13 6.33 -8.49 0.84
N ALA A 14 7.59 -8.14 0.57
CA ALA A 14 8.72 -8.56 1.38
C ALA A 14 8.65 -7.96 2.79
N LEU A 15 8.27 -6.68 2.93
CA LEU A 15 8.09 -6.02 4.22
C LEU A 15 6.98 -6.66 5.05
N ALA A 16 5.81 -6.86 4.46
CA ALA A 16 4.68 -7.51 5.13
C ALA A 16 5.06 -8.89 5.66
N LYS A 17 5.73 -9.70 4.82
CA LYS A 17 6.22 -11.03 5.20
C LYS A 17 7.21 -10.99 6.37
N ARG A 18 8.18 -10.05 6.36
CA ARG A 18 9.14 -9.88 7.47
C ARG A 18 8.46 -9.49 8.79
N ASN A 19 7.37 -8.72 8.71
CA ASN A 19 6.61 -8.27 9.86
C ASN A 19 5.57 -9.29 10.34
N GLY A 20 5.51 -10.49 9.75
CA GLY A 20 4.53 -11.52 10.09
C GLY A 20 3.09 -11.14 9.72
N ARG A 21 2.88 -10.09 8.92
CA ARG A 21 1.56 -9.69 8.41
C ARG A 21 1.30 -10.36 7.08
N GLY A 22 0.15 -11.04 6.97
CA GLY A 22 -0.39 -11.44 5.67
C GLY A 22 -1.00 -10.22 5.01
N LEU A 23 -0.29 -9.60 4.06
CA LEU A 23 -0.89 -8.58 3.19
C LEU A 23 -1.56 -9.28 2.02
N ALA A 24 -2.84 -9.01 1.77
CA ALA A 24 -3.51 -9.51 0.59
C ALA A 24 -2.82 -8.97 -0.67
N SER A 25 -2.62 -9.82 -1.67
CA SER A 25 -1.86 -9.46 -2.88
C SER A 25 -2.41 -8.20 -3.58
N MET A 26 -3.75 -8.04 -3.57
CA MET A 26 -4.43 -6.88 -4.17
C MET A 26 -4.21 -5.60 -3.38
N ASP A 27 -4.30 -5.64 -2.05
CA ASP A 27 -4.01 -4.47 -1.20
C ASP A 27 -2.55 -4.05 -1.34
N GLY A 28 -1.64 -5.02 -1.46
CA GLY A 28 -0.25 -4.75 -1.81
C GLY A 28 -0.10 -4.00 -3.14
N LEU A 29 -0.84 -4.38 -4.18
CA LEU A 29 -0.77 -3.72 -5.48
C LEU A 29 -1.36 -2.31 -5.44
N ILE A 30 -2.45 -2.12 -4.70
CA ILE A 30 -3.06 -0.80 -4.48
C ILE A 30 -2.07 0.11 -3.77
N ALA A 31 -1.46 -0.36 -2.66
CA ALA A 31 -0.46 0.38 -1.92
C ALA A 31 0.77 0.71 -2.79
N ALA A 32 1.27 -0.27 -3.55
CA ALA A 32 2.41 -0.08 -4.45
C ALA A 32 2.14 0.99 -5.52
N THR A 33 0.92 1.02 -6.05
CA THR A 33 0.50 2.04 -7.02
C THR A 33 0.52 3.43 -6.36
N ALA A 34 -0.03 3.55 -5.14
CA ALA A 34 -0.03 4.80 -4.42
C ALA A 34 1.39 5.29 -4.10
N VAL A 35 2.28 4.41 -3.61
CA VAL A 35 3.70 4.74 -3.36
C VAL A 35 4.41 5.19 -4.63
N ALA A 36 4.32 4.40 -5.70
CA ALA A 36 5.05 4.65 -6.95
C ALA A 36 4.65 5.97 -7.62
N HIS A 37 3.42 6.43 -7.41
CA HIS A 37 2.87 7.62 -8.01
C HIS A 37 2.65 8.78 -7.03
N GLN A 38 3.09 8.64 -5.77
CA GLN A 38 2.93 9.65 -4.72
C GLN A 38 1.46 10.10 -4.53
N LEU A 39 0.55 9.12 -4.49
CA LEU A 39 -0.88 9.36 -4.33
C LEU A 39 -1.31 9.17 -2.88
N THR A 40 -2.39 9.86 -2.50
CA THR A 40 -3.15 9.58 -1.28
C THR A 40 -4.17 8.47 -1.55
N LEU A 41 -4.21 7.46 -0.68
CA LEU A 41 -5.19 6.39 -0.76
C LEU A 41 -6.45 6.76 0.02
N ALA A 42 -7.58 6.90 -0.68
CA ALA A 42 -8.88 7.04 -0.05
C ALA A 42 -9.47 5.65 0.29
N THR A 43 -9.62 5.33 1.57
CA THR A 43 -10.18 4.05 2.02
C THR A 43 -10.72 4.11 3.44
N ARG A 44 -11.81 3.40 3.71
CA ARG A 44 -12.29 3.14 5.08
C ARG A 44 -11.50 2.05 5.81
N ASN A 45 -10.66 1.31 5.09
CA ASN A 45 -9.91 0.17 5.63
C ASN A 45 -8.47 0.56 5.99
N THR A 46 -8.33 1.68 6.70
CA THR A 46 -7.03 2.34 6.94
C THR A 46 -5.99 1.41 7.58
N LYS A 47 -6.44 0.55 8.52
CA LYS A 47 -5.60 -0.41 9.27
C LYS A 47 -4.79 -1.37 8.40
N ASP A 48 -5.32 -1.76 7.26
CA ASP A 48 -4.67 -2.71 6.36
C ASP A 48 -3.50 -2.08 5.60
N PHE A 49 -3.47 -0.75 5.55
CA PHE A 49 -2.45 0.03 4.84
C PHE A 49 -1.48 0.77 5.78
N GLU A 50 -1.70 0.69 7.10
CA GLU A 50 -0.81 1.27 8.10
C GLU A 50 0.62 0.69 7.98
N GLY A 51 1.61 1.59 7.93
CA GLY A 51 3.02 1.23 7.87
C GLY A 51 3.58 1.02 6.45
N PHE A 52 2.79 1.27 5.39
CA PHE A 52 3.29 1.24 4.01
C PHE A 52 3.81 2.59 3.49
N GLY A 53 3.83 3.63 4.34
CA GLY A 53 4.36 4.95 3.96
C GLY A 53 3.52 5.65 2.89
N ILE A 54 2.24 5.34 2.83
CA ILE A 54 1.26 6.02 1.98
C ILE A 54 0.45 7.00 2.81
N ASP A 55 0.11 8.14 2.23
CA ASP A 55 -0.89 9.03 2.81
C ASP A 55 -2.28 8.39 2.65
N ILE A 56 -3.08 8.42 3.72
CA ILE A 56 -4.40 7.79 3.75
C ILE A 56 -5.42 8.84 4.18
N ILE A 57 -6.57 8.85 3.50
CA ILE A 57 -7.77 9.58 3.92
C ILE A 57 -8.92 8.58 4.06
N ASP A 58 -9.68 8.68 5.15
CA ASP A 58 -10.94 7.97 5.32
C ASP A 58 -12.11 8.94 5.05
N PRO A 59 -12.67 8.95 3.83
CA PRO A 59 -13.67 9.94 3.44
C PRO A 59 -15.03 9.76 4.13
N TRP A 60 -15.17 8.77 5.01
CA TRP A 60 -16.36 8.60 5.85
C TRP A 60 -16.24 9.29 7.20
N VAL A 61 -15.03 9.68 7.63
CA VAL A 61 -14.79 10.30 8.94
C VAL A 61 -13.93 11.56 8.89
N ASP A 62 -13.18 11.78 7.81
CA ASP A 62 -12.36 12.98 7.55
C ASP A 62 -13.15 14.12 6.85
#